data_AF-A0A5C8D9Y5-F1
#
_entry.id   AF-A0A5C8D9Y5-F1
#
_cell.length_a   1.000
_cell.length_b   1.000
_cell.length_c   1.000
_cell.angle_alpha   90.00
_cell.angle_beta   90.00
_cell.angle_gamma   90.00
#
_symmetry.space_group_name_H-M   'P 1'
#
loop_
_entity.id
_entity.type
_entity.pdbx_description
1 polymer ?
#
loop_
_entity_poly.entity_id
_entity_poly.type
_entity_poly.pdbx_seq_one_letter_code
_entity_poly.pdbx_strand_id
1 'polypeptide(L)'
;MNNLRKIFIIIFFCISVINLYAKNGLALSTVSETNKYPYMKGRQMININFSSGWAGFLTASLNAITYDYEVTTNFAKLNLNLLIPGGISKYLHNMDFKGSMWYIPNIAYTFLYKENLGFEFGIGVQSMTFGLSIYSDKFSGIVKQDASFSSINGDSTFKATYTYIPITFGVKLFSGKSRRTVNTFRIGFEPIVYSLRTKNALTGDTINKTYNNFSMYISYELGWSIELFPTREWPVKPYIDISLLEIGYYIKSSAHILYRDTRDAFLSFGAGTDLVDLQIPSLSEAPYLKYVFGIRFILFPRIGFSMRF
;
A
#
# COMPACT_ATOMS: atom_id res chain seq x y z
N MET A 1 -3.71 -7.15 27.44
CA MET A 1 -3.24 -7.72 26.15
C MET A 1 -4.45 -8.26 25.38
N ASN A 2 -4.86 -7.61 24.28
CA ASN A 2 -6.15 -7.87 23.61
C ASN A 2 -6.29 -9.29 23.02
N ASN A 3 -7.48 -9.87 23.16
CA ASN A 3 -7.85 -11.21 22.67
C ASN A 3 -7.62 -11.41 21.16
N LEU A 4 -7.74 -10.34 20.35
CA LEU A 4 -7.45 -10.38 18.91
C LEU A 4 -5.98 -10.72 18.61
N ARG A 5 -5.04 -10.22 19.43
CA ARG A 5 -3.61 -10.52 19.27
C ARG A 5 -3.32 -12.00 19.55
N LYS A 6 -4.00 -12.58 20.54
CA LYS A 6 -3.86 -14.01 20.89
C LYS A 6 -4.37 -14.90 19.75
N ILE A 7 -5.53 -14.57 19.17
CA ILE A 7 -6.12 -15.32 18.05
C ILE A 7 -5.21 -15.27 16.82
N PHE A 8 -4.66 -14.09 16.48
CA PHE A 8 -3.74 -13.96 15.35
C PHE A 8 -2.47 -14.80 15.56
N ILE A 9 -1.89 -14.79 16.77
CA ILE A 9 -0.72 -15.61 17.12
C ILE A 9 -1.04 -17.11 17.02
N ILE A 10 -2.23 -17.54 17.45
CA ILE A 10 -2.66 -18.95 17.36
C ILE A 10 -2.84 -19.37 15.90
N ILE A 11 -3.52 -18.58 15.08
CA ILE A 11 -3.69 -18.86 13.64
C ILE A 11 -2.32 -18.90 12.95
N PHE A 12 -1.44 -17.93 13.25
CA PHE A 12 -0.08 -17.87 12.74
C PHE A 12 0.71 -19.14 13.08
N PHE A 13 0.62 -19.60 14.33
CA PHE A 13 1.30 -20.81 14.78
C PHE A 13 0.72 -22.07 14.13
N CYS A 14 -0.61 -22.18 14.04
CA CYS A 14 -1.27 -23.32 13.41
C CYS A 14 -0.96 -23.43 11.91
N ILE A 15 -0.98 -22.33 11.15
CA ILE A 15 -0.65 -22.34 9.71
C ILE A 15 0.83 -22.65 9.49
N SER A 16 1.72 -22.16 10.35
CA SER A 16 3.16 -22.45 10.27
C SER A 16 3.45 -23.92 10.57
N VAL A 17 2.81 -24.49 11.60
CA VAL A 17 2.97 -25.90 12.00
C VAL A 17 2.41 -26.84 10.92
N ILE A 18 1.23 -26.57 10.37
CA ILE A 18 0.64 -27.40 9.30
C ILE A 18 1.52 -27.42 8.05
N ASN A 19 2.14 -26.29 7.69
CA ASN A 19 3.04 -26.22 6.52
C ASN A 19 4.42 -26.86 6.77
N LEU A 20 4.93 -26.87 8.00
CA LEU A 20 6.21 -27.53 8.35
C LEU A 20 6.18 -29.05 8.15
N TYR A 21 5.01 -29.69 8.27
CA TYR A 21 4.83 -31.13 8.05
C TYR A 21 4.49 -31.51 6.60
N ALA A 22 4.42 -30.55 5.68
CA ALA A 22 4.30 -30.85 4.26
C ALA A 22 5.64 -31.42 3.74
N LYS A 23 5.67 -32.74 3.47
CA LYS A 23 6.86 -33.52 3.05
C LYS A 23 7.49 -33.09 1.70
N ASN A 24 6.95 -32.09 1.00
CA ASN A 24 7.35 -31.73 -0.36
C ASN A 24 7.83 -30.26 -0.42
N GLY A 25 9.15 -30.02 -0.48
CA GLY A 25 9.77 -28.70 -0.69
C GLY A 25 10.35 -28.53 -2.11
N LEU A 26 10.90 -27.37 -2.47
CA LEU A 26 11.56 -27.17 -3.77
C LEU A 26 12.78 -28.11 -3.95
N ALA A 27 12.85 -28.83 -5.08
CA ALA A 27 13.97 -29.73 -5.35
C ALA A 27 15.28 -28.95 -5.49
N LEU A 28 16.31 -29.28 -4.71
CA LEU A 28 17.64 -28.68 -4.83
C LEU A 28 18.28 -29.06 -6.17
N SER A 29 19.10 -28.17 -6.74
CA SER A 29 19.78 -28.41 -8.02
C SER A 29 20.72 -29.62 -7.94
N THR A 30 20.71 -30.48 -8.97
CA THR A 30 21.51 -31.71 -9.07
C THR A 30 22.76 -31.58 -9.94
N VAL A 31 23.05 -30.38 -10.48
CA VAL A 31 24.23 -30.14 -11.32
C VAL A 31 25.52 -30.28 -10.48
N SER A 32 26.61 -30.80 -11.05
CA SER A 32 27.77 -31.38 -10.33
C SER A 32 28.52 -30.49 -9.31
N GLU A 33 29.24 -31.19 -8.42
CA GLU A 33 29.93 -30.80 -7.17
C GLU A 33 31.27 -30.04 -7.35
N THR A 34 31.45 -29.28 -8.43
CA THR A 34 32.73 -28.57 -8.68
C THR A 34 32.82 -27.20 -8.01
N ASN A 35 31.79 -26.76 -7.27
CA ASN A 35 31.73 -25.45 -6.63
C ASN A 35 32.28 -25.44 -5.20
N LYS A 36 33.04 -24.40 -4.85
CA LYS A 36 33.65 -24.16 -3.53
C LYS A 36 32.65 -24.09 -2.35
N TYR A 37 31.35 -23.93 -2.63
CA TYR A 37 30.28 -23.83 -1.62
C TYR A 37 29.04 -24.66 -2.01
N PRO A 38 29.07 -25.99 -1.90
CA PRO A 38 27.98 -26.88 -2.33
C PRO A 38 26.66 -26.63 -1.58
N TYR A 39 26.71 -26.09 -0.35
CA TYR A 39 25.53 -25.78 0.45
C TYR A 39 24.75 -24.54 -0.02
N MET A 40 25.32 -23.68 -0.87
CA MET A 40 24.65 -22.46 -1.36
C MET A 40 23.89 -22.69 -2.67
N LYS A 41 24.12 -23.82 -3.35
CA LYS A 41 23.61 -24.09 -4.70
C LYS A 41 22.12 -24.40 -4.70
N GLY A 42 21.36 -23.72 -5.55
CA GLY A 42 19.91 -23.85 -5.66
C GLY A 42 19.15 -23.40 -4.41
N ARG A 43 19.84 -22.71 -3.48
CA ARG A 43 19.27 -22.22 -2.21
C ARG A 43 19.04 -20.72 -2.22
N GLN A 44 19.52 -20.02 -3.25
CA GLN A 44 19.39 -18.58 -3.34
C GLN A 44 18.31 -18.26 -4.35
N MET A 45 17.44 -17.33 -4.03
CA MET A 45 16.40 -16.87 -4.92
C MET A 45 16.29 -15.35 -4.86
N ILE A 46 16.20 -14.70 -6.01
CA ILE A 46 15.85 -13.29 -6.12
C ILE A 46 14.46 -13.20 -6.71
N ASN A 47 13.56 -12.47 -6.06
CA ASN A 47 12.19 -12.23 -6.48
C ASN A 47 12.02 -10.74 -6.78
N ILE A 48 11.36 -10.43 -7.89
CA ILE A 48 10.94 -9.08 -8.25
C ILE A 48 9.42 -9.10 -8.31
N ASN A 49 8.77 -8.38 -7.42
CA ASN A 49 7.32 -8.34 -7.29
C ASN A 49 6.76 -7.02 -7.81
N PHE A 50 5.90 -7.07 -8.83
CA PHE A 50 5.38 -5.90 -9.56
C PHE A 50 4.13 -5.27 -8.92
N SER A 51 4.06 -5.27 -7.59
CA SER A 51 2.96 -4.61 -6.88
C SER A 51 3.50 -3.77 -5.76
N SER A 52 3.07 -2.51 -5.75
CA SER A 52 3.12 -1.65 -4.59
C SER A 52 2.35 -2.34 -3.46
N GLY A 53 3.01 -2.51 -2.31
CA GLY A 53 2.40 -3.07 -1.11
C GLY A 53 1.34 -2.10 -0.60
N TRP A 54 0.14 -2.19 -1.15
CA TRP A 54 -0.98 -1.34 -0.79
C TRP A 54 -1.43 -1.68 0.62
N ALA A 55 -1.18 -0.77 1.55
CA ALA A 55 -1.61 -0.94 2.92
C ALA A 55 -2.67 0.10 3.25
N GLY A 56 -3.68 -0.30 4.02
CA GLY A 56 -4.98 0.34 4.19
C GLY A 56 -5.02 1.81 4.60
N PHE A 57 -3.89 2.50 4.80
CA PHE A 57 -3.84 3.95 4.90
C PHE A 57 -4.39 4.63 3.65
N LEU A 58 -4.03 4.21 2.44
CA LEU A 58 -4.52 4.89 1.25
C LEU A 58 -6.02 4.66 1.06
N THR A 59 -6.52 3.45 1.28
CA THR A 59 -7.95 3.14 1.17
C THR A 59 -8.77 3.87 2.23
N ALA A 60 -8.27 4.00 3.45
CA ALA A 60 -9.01 4.66 4.53
C ALA A 60 -8.82 6.20 4.55
N SER A 61 -7.71 6.72 4.03
CA SER A 61 -7.46 8.17 3.91
C SER A 61 -8.01 8.72 2.62
N LEU A 62 -8.00 7.92 1.53
CA LEU A 62 -8.89 8.16 0.41
C LEU A 62 -10.31 8.03 0.93
N ASN A 63 -10.83 6.92 1.46
CA ASN A 63 -12.23 6.85 1.96
C ASN A 63 -12.65 8.00 2.90
N ALA A 64 -11.73 8.57 3.68
CA ALA A 64 -12.03 9.66 4.59
C ALA A 64 -11.82 11.07 4.00
N ILE A 65 -10.92 11.28 3.03
CA ILE A 65 -10.74 12.58 2.31
C ILE A 65 -11.61 12.64 1.03
N THR A 66 -11.85 11.49 0.44
CA THR A 66 -12.71 11.18 -0.69
C THR A 66 -13.64 10.06 -0.25
N TYR A 67 -14.93 10.31 -0.04
CA TYR A 67 -15.90 9.23 0.17
C TYR A 67 -16.16 8.46 -1.16
N ASP A 68 -15.07 8.04 -1.82
CA ASP A 68 -14.92 7.42 -3.13
C ASP A 68 -15.04 8.37 -4.33
N TYR A 69 -13.93 8.59 -5.06
CA TYR A 69 -14.06 9.12 -6.42
C TYR A 69 -13.12 8.43 -7.41
N GLU A 70 -11.80 8.54 -7.30
CA GLU A 70 -10.99 8.29 -8.52
C GLU A 70 -10.23 6.97 -8.66
N VAL A 71 -10.14 6.15 -7.61
CA VAL A 71 -9.67 4.76 -7.78
C VAL A 71 -10.81 3.87 -8.29
N THR A 72 -12.06 4.26 -8.03
CA THR A 72 -13.28 3.72 -8.65
C THR A 72 -13.50 4.25 -10.08
N THR A 73 -13.24 5.52 -10.40
CA THR A 73 -13.53 6.07 -11.75
C THR A 73 -12.67 5.53 -12.89
N ASN A 74 -11.46 5.00 -12.63
CA ASN A 74 -10.68 4.33 -13.69
C ASN A 74 -10.99 2.83 -13.83
N PHE A 75 -11.70 2.23 -12.87
CA PHE A 75 -12.28 0.88 -12.99
C PHE A 75 -13.76 0.92 -13.48
N ALA A 76 -14.40 2.09 -13.48
CA ALA A 76 -15.83 2.27 -13.75
C ALA A 76 -16.11 3.26 -14.91
N LYS A 77 -16.30 2.72 -16.12
CA LYS A 77 -17.37 3.20 -17.02
C LYS A 77 -18.74 2.83 -16.44
N LEU A 78 -19.03 3.19 -15.18
CA LEU A 78 -20.31 2.93 -14.52
C LEU A 78 -20.71 4.10 -13.63
N ASN A 79 -21.58 4.94 -14.21
CA ASN A 79 -22.62 5.80 -13.65
C ASN A 79 -22.45 6.34 -12.20
N LEU A 80 -21.95 7.58 -12.11
CA LEU A 80 -21.62 8.34 -10.90
C LEU A 80 -22.80 9.10 -10.24
N ASN A 81 -24.05 8.89 -10.70
CA ASN A 81 -25.21 9.65 -10.21
C ASN A 81 -25.97 8.99 -9.03
N LEU A 82 -25.55 7.83 -8.54
CA LEU A 82 -26.35 7.00 -7.62
C LEU A 82 -25.92 7.00 -6.15
N LEU A 83 -24.81 7.66 -5.78
CA LEU A 83 -24.27 7.58 -4.41
C LEU A 83 -24.21 8.92 -3.66
N ILE A 84 -24.48 10.05 -4.33
CA ILE A 84 -24.63 11.36 -3.67
C ILE A 84 -25.94 12.00 -4.15
N PRO A 85 -26.97 12.10 -3.29
CA PRO A 85 -28.09 12.99 -3.54
C PRO A 85 -27.54 14.44 -3.45
N GLY A 86 -27.27 15.07 -4.61
CA GLY A 86 -27.16 16.54 -4.69
C GLY A 86 -25.83 17.21 -5.04
N GLY A 87 -24.76 16.54 -5.48
CA GLY A 87 -23.73 17.25 -6.28
C GLY A 87 -22.24 17.03 -5.96
N ILE A 88 -21.66 15.99 -6.55
CA ILE A 88 -20.20 15.94 -6.82
C ILE A 88 -19.86 16.77 -8.09
N SER A 89 -20.81 16.92 -9.02
CA SER A 89 -20.63 17.64 -10.29
C SER A 89 -20.06 19.05 -10.11
N LYS A 90 -20.51 19.76 -9.06
CA LYS A 90 -20.01 21.10 -8.70
C LYS A 90 -18.49 21.11 -8.49
N TYR A 91 -17.92 20.08 -7.89
CA TYR A 91 -16.48 19.97 -7.67
C TYR A 91 -15.74 19.54 -8.93
N LEU A 92 -16.30 18.62 -9.71
CA LEU A 92 -15.70 18.15 -10.98
C LEU A 92 -15.60 19.25 -12.04
N HIS A 93 -16.51 20.22 -12.01
CA HIS A 93 -16.51 21.33 -12.96
C HIS A 93 -15.62 22.50 -12.54
N ASN A 94 -15.31 22.62 -11.25
CA ASN A 94 -14.61 23.77 -10.68
C ASN A 94 -13.23 23.44 -10.09
N MET A 95 -12.84 22.17 -10.10
CA MET A 95 -11.54 21.71 -9.58
C MET A 95 -10.83 20.84 -10.60
N ASP A 96 -9.50 20.99 -10.64
CA ASP A 96 -8.60 20.12 -11.39
C ASP A 96 -7.92 19.14 -10.43
N PHE A 97 -8.06 17.84 -10.71
CA PHE A 97 -7.41 16.76 -9.96
C PHE A 97 -6.28 16.16 -10.78
N LYS A 98 -5.10 16.07 -10.16
CA LYS A 98 -3.94 15.42 -10.76
C LYS A 98 -3.36 14.40 -9.79
N GLY A 99 -3.33 13.14 -10.22
CA GLY A 99 -2.67 12.04 -9.52
C GLY A 99 -1.47 11.54 -10.29
N SER A 100 -0.39 11.20 -9.61
CA SER A 100 0.72 10.44 -10.20
C SER A 100 1.25 9.43 -9.20
N MET A 101 1.61 8.25 -9.69
CA MET A 101 2.26 7.21 -8.90
C MET A 101 3.47 6.68 -9.64
N TRP A 102 4.54 6.43 -8.90
CA TRP A 102 5.65 5.60 -9.37
C TRP A 102 6.07 4.66 -8.25
N TYR A 103 6.64 3.52 -8.63
CA TYR A 103 7.19 2.57 -7.68
C TYR A 103 8.40 1.86 -8.27
N ILE A 104 9.32 1.48 -7.39
CA ILE A 104 10.35 0.50 -7.67
C ILE A 104 9.77 -0.85 -7.21
N PRO A 105 9.68 -1.86 -8.09
CA PRO A 105 9.21 -3.19 -7.72
C PRO A 105 9.91 -3.69 -6.47
N ASN A 106 9.20 -4.41 -5.61
CA ASN A 106 9.83 -4.97 -4.41
C ASN A 106 10.82 -6.05 -4.84
N ILE A 107 12.09 -5.84 -4.51
CA ILE A 107 13.16 -6.80 -4.74
C ILE A 107 13.38 -7.55 -3.44
N ALA A 108 13.24 -8.87 -3.48
CA ALA A 108 13.45 -9.72 -2.34
C ALA A 108 14.51 -10.79 -2.63
N TYR A 109 15.41 -10.98 -1.67
CA TYR A 109 16.36 -12.07 -1.64
C TYR A 109 15.88 -13.12 -0.66
N THR A 110 15.80 -14.37 -1.09
CA THR A 110 15.42 -15.52 -0.26
C THR A 110 16.59 -16.50 -0.18
N PHE A 111 16.96 -16.89 1.04
CA PHE A 111 17.85 -18.02 1.29
C PHE A 111 17.05 -19.21 1.83
N LEU A 112 17.08 -20.33 1.11
CA LEU A 112 16.45 -21.59 1.49
C LEU A 112 17.34 -22.30 2.52
N TYR A 113 16.90 -22.31 3.78
CA TYR A 113 17.54 -23.11 4.83
C TYR A 113 17.28 -24.61 4.63
N LYS A 114 16.04 -24.94 4.23
CA LYS A 114 15.62 -26.28 3.76
C LYS A 114 14.82 -26.14 2.47
N GLU A 115 14.58 -27.25 1.79
CA GLU A 115 13.77 -27.30 0.57
C GLU A 115 12.40 -26.62 0.71
N ASN A 116 11.81 -26.67 1.90
CA ASN A 116 10.49 -26.12 2.21
C ASN A 116 10.52 -24.86 3.09
N LEU A 117 11.69 -24.37 3.49
CA LEU A 117 11.84 -23.26 4.44
C LEU A 117 12.92 -22.29 3.98
N GLY A 118 12.53 -21.04 3.72
CA GLY A 118 13.43 -19.96 3.36
C GLY A 118 13.27 -18.72 4.22
N PHE A 119 14.33 -17.93 4.33
CA PHE A 119 14.35 -16.61 4.94
C PHE A 119 14.42 -15.56 3.85
N GLU A 120 13.51 -14.59 3.88
CA GLU A 120 13.40 -13.52 2.88
C GLU A 120 13.81 -12.18 3.49
N PHE A 121 14.59 -11.41 2.74
CA PHE A 121 14.78 -9.99 2.94
C PHE A 121 14.27 -9.25 1.70
N GLY A 122 13.41 -8.24 1.87
CA GLY A 122 12.82 -7.49 0.78
C GLY A 122 12.88 -5.99 1.00
N ILE A 123 13.00 -5.25 -0.09
CA ILE A 123 12.94 -3.78 -0.10
C ILE A 123 12.19 -3.30 -1.33
N GLY A 124 11.35 -2.29 -1.15
CA GLY A 124 10.70 -1.57 -2.23
C GLY A 124 10.63 -0.08 -1.93
N VAL A 125 10.23 0.69 -2.95
CA VAL A 125 9.93 2.12 -2.81
C VAL A 125 8.68 2.41 -3.61
N GLN A 126 7.73 3.13 -3.02
CA GLN A 126 6.53 3.57 -3.71
C GLN A 126 6.27 5.03 -3.35
N SER A 127 5.89 5.83 -4.35
CA SER A 127 5.55 7.23 -4.14
C SER A 127 4.29 7.60 -4.89
N MET A 128 3.48 8.42 -4.24
CA MET A 128 2.21 8.89 -4.75
C MET A 128 2.13 10.38 -4.53
N THR A 129 1.61 11.08 -5.51
CA THR A 129 1.34 12.51 -5.42
C THR A 129 -0.09 12.76 -5.87
N PHE A 130 -0.81 13.51 -5.05
CA PHE A 130 -2.15 14.00 -5.31
C PHE A 130 -2.09 15.52 -5.34
N GLY A 131 -2.73 16.11 -6.34
CA GLY A 131 -2.84 17.54 -6.53
C GLY A 131 -4.30 17.91 -6.77
N LEU A 132 -4.77 18.94 -6.09
CA LEU A 132 -6.04 19.61 -6.33
C LEU A 132 -5.75 21.08 -6.62
N SER A 133 -6.42 21.63 -7.62
CA SER A 133 -6.35 23.06 -7.92
C SER A 133 -7.73 23.62 -8.16
N ILE A 134 -7.98 24.82 -7.65
CA ILE A 134 -9.13 25.65 -7.99
C ILE A 134 -8.55 26.88 -8.67
N TYR A 135 -8.88 27.05 -9.95
CA TYR A 135 -8.46 28.22 -10.72
C TYR A 135 -9.29 29.44 -10.34
N SER A 136 -8.68 30.64 -10.39
CA SER A 136 -9.30 31.90 -9.95
C SER A 136 -10.68 32.17 -10.57
N ASP A 137 -10.91 31.73 -11.81
CA ASP A 137 -12.16 31.88 -12.57
C ASP A 137 -13.27 30.89 -12.16
N LYS A 138 -12.93 29.83 -11.40
CA LYS A 138 -13.85 28.77 -10.97
C LYS A 138 -14.36 28.92 -9.53
N PHE A 139 -13.83 29.87 -8.77
CA PHE A 139 -14.23 30.07 -7.38
C PHE A 139 -15.71 30.44 -7.22
N SER A 140 -16.30 31.22 -8.14
CA SER A 140 -17.72 31.57 -8.10
C SER A 140 -18.64 30.34 -8.05
N GLY A 141 -18.15 29.21 -8.58
CA GLY A 141 -18.85 27.94 -8.58
C GLY A 141 -18.71 27.13 -7.28
N ILE A 142 -17.94 27.55 -6.27
CA ILE A 142 -17.71 26.79 -5.02
C ILE A 142 -17.54 27.65 -3.75
N VAL A 143 -17.40 28.97 -3.86
CA VAL A 143 -17.34 29.88 -2.72
C VAL A 143 -18.66 29.86 -1.94
N LYS A 144 -18.57 29.91 -0.60
CA LYS A 144 -19.75 30.01 0.26
C LYS A 144 -20.51 31.30 -0.03
N GLN A 145 -21.83 31.20 -0.22
CA GLN A 145 -22.70 32.35 -0.53
C GLN A 145 -22.57 33.50 0.48
N ASP A 146 -22.21 33.20 1.72
CA ASP A 146 -22.16 34.16 2.82
C ASP A 146 -20.75 34.75 3.05
N ALA A 147 -19.75 34.28 2.29
CA ALA A 147 -18.37 34.68 2.49
C ALA A 147 -18.01 35.92 1.65
N SER A 148 -17.92 37.07 2.33
CA SER A 148 -17.50 38.33 1.70
C SER A 148 -15.99 38.41 1.55
N PHE A 149 -15.44 37.83 0.48
CA PHE A 149 -14.02 37.97 0.15
C PHE A 149 -13.79 39.22 -0.71
N SER A 150 -12.90 40.11 -0.26
CA SER A 150 -12.59 41.38 -0.92
C SER A 150 -11.76 41.23 -2.20
N SER A 151 -11.02 40.12 -2.35
CA SER A 151 -10.31 39.77 -3.59
C SER A 151 -9.87 38.30 -3.58
N ILE A 152 -9.94 37.62 -4.73
CA ILE A 152 -9.37 36.28 -4.94
C ILE A 152 -7.94 36.45 -5.45
N ASN A 153 -6.94 36.03 -4.67
CA ASN A 153 -5.53 36.25 -5.02
C ASN A 153 -4.92 35.03 -5.75
N GLY A 154 -5.39 34.81 -6.98
CA GLY A 154 -4.94 33.74 -7.87
C GLY A 154 -5.57 32.38 -7.56
N ASP A 155 -4.83 31.29 -7.82
CA ASP A 155 -5.34 29.93 -7.68
C ASP A 155 -5.12 29.36 -6.27
N SER A 156 -6.06 28.54 -5.81
CA SER A 156 -5.86 27.66 -4.65
C SER A 156 -5.27 26.33 -5.12
N THR A 157 -4.26 25.84 -4.42
CA THR A 157 -3.63 24.55 -4.73
C THR A 157 -3.41 23.74 -3.46
N PHE A 158 -3.72 22.44 -3.52
CA PHE A 158 -3.37 21.46 -2.51
C PHE A 158 -2.55 20.36 -3.18
N LYS A 159 -1.42 19.99 -2.58
CA LYS A 159 -0.56 18.93 -3.05
C LYS A 159 -0.09 18.08 -1.89
N ALA A 160 -0.39 16.79 -1.95
CA ALA A 160 0.06 15.80 -0.99
C ALA A 160 0.92 14.75 -1.69
N THR A 161 2.17 14.61 -1.25
CA THR A 161 3.07 13.56 -1.72
C THR A 161 3.35 12.59 -0.58
N TYR A 162 3.22 11.29 -0.81
CA TYR A 162 3.52 10.23 0.14
C TYR A 162 4.51 9.26 -0.46
N THR A 163 5.61 9.01 0.23
CA THR A 163 6.62 8.03 -0.17
C THR A 163 6.78 7.00 0.94
N TYR A 164 6.64 5.72 0.59
CA TYR A 164 6.77 4.60 1.50
C TYR A 164 7.94 3.74 1.05
N ILE A 165 8.74 3.29 2.01
CA ILE A 165 9.91 2.45 1.77
C ILE A 165 9.73 1.14 2.55
N PRO A 166 8.92 0.18 2.07
CA PRO A 166 8.76 -1.07 2.78
C PRO A 166 10.09 -1.86 2.79
N ILE A 167 10.57 -2.18 3.99
CA ILE A 167 11.68 -3.09 4.25
C ILE A 167 11.10 -4.28 5.01
N THR A 168 11.24 -5.49 4.47
CA THR A 168 10.60 -6.68 5.03
C THR A 168 11.60 -7.78 5.33
N PHE A 169 11.42 -8.43 6.47
CA PHE A 169 12.07 -9.68 6.82
C PHE A 169 11.00 -10.76 6.95
N GLY A 170 11.20 -11.89 6.31
CA GLY A 170 10.18 -12.92 6.24
C GLY A 170 10.68 -14.34 6.30
N VAL A 171 9.72 -15.23 6.53
CA VAL A 171 9.88 -16.68 6.46
C VAL A 171 8.95 -17.20 5.37
N LYS A 172 9.53 -17.81 4.35
CA LYS A 172 8.83 -18.48 3.25
C LYS A 172 8.73 -19.97 3.52
N LEU A 173 7.51 -20.50 3.40
CA LEU A 173 7.21 -21.92 3.47
C LEU A 173 6.65 -22.39 2.12
N PHE A 174 7.34 -23.33 1.50
CA PHE A 174 6.90 -23.97 0.26
C PHE A 174 6.14 -25.25 0.58
N SER A 175 4.90 -25.36 0.11
CA SER A 175 4.03 -26.49 0.43
C SER A 175 3.15 -26.92 -0.75
N GLY A 176 2.34 -27.95 -0.52
CA GLY A 176 1.47 -28.56 -1.54
C GLY A 176 2.12 -29.72 -2.30
N LYS A 177 1.30 -30.63 -2.84
CA LYS A 177 1.75 -31.84 -3.56
C LYS A 177 2.65 -31.50 -4.76
N SER A 178 2.39 -30.38 -5.43
CA SER A 178 3.15 -29.87 -6.57
C SER A 178 4.27 -28.89 -6.21
N ARG A 179 4.51 -28.61 -4.91
CA ARG A 179 5.52 -27.65 -4.40
C ARG A 179 5.32 -26.21 -4.90
N ARG A 180 4.10 -25.88 -5.34
CA ARG A 180 3.76 -24.59 -5.93
C ARG A 180 3.22 -23.60 -4.92
N THR A 181 2.68 -24.02 -3.77
CA THR A 181 2.10 -23.08 -2.82
C THR A 181 3.21 -22.42 -2.00
N VAL A 182 3.17 -21.09 -1.90
CA VAL A 182 4.13 -20.29 -1.14
C VAL A 182 3.37 -19.54 -0.06
N ASN A 183 3.78 -19.74 1.19
CA ASN A 183 3.24 -19.06 2.34
C ASN A 183 4.35 -18.18 2.90
N THR A 184 4.15 -16.87 2.99
CA THR A 184 5.19 -15.96 3.47
C THR A 184 4.71 -15.17 4.67
N PHE A 185 5.40 -15.32 5.79
CA PHE A 185 5.18 -14.49 6.97
C PHE A 185 6.22 -13.38 6.99
N ARG A 186 5.84 -12.13 7.22
CA ARG A 186 6.78 -11.00 7.24
C ARG A 186 6.57 -10.08 8.42
N ILE A 187 7.69 -9.57 8.91
CA ILE A 187 7.76 -8.34 9.69
C ILE A 187 8.24 -7.24 8.74
N GLY A 188 7.48 -6.16 8.66
CA GLY A 188 7.78 -5.02 7.82
C GLY A 188 8.06 -3.76 8.63
N PHE A 189 9.07 -3.03 8.19
CA PHE A 189 9.47 -1.71 8.64
C PHE A 189 9.21 -0.76 7.47
N GLU A 190 8.40 0.26 7.69
CA GLU A 190 7.94 1.15 6.62
C GLU A 190 8.17 2.59 7.06
N PRO A 191 9.37 3.16 6.78
CA PRO A 191 9.57 4.59 6.78
C PRO A 191 8.65 5.27 5.78
N ILE A 192 8.07 6.39 6.20
CA ILE A 192 7.12 7.16 5.44
C ILE A 192 7.59 8.61 5.43
N VAL A 193 7.80 9.14 4.22
CA VAL A 193 8.10 10.56 4.02
C VAL A 193 6.93 11.16 3.27
N TYR A 194 6.27 12.17 3.85
CA TYR A 194 5.18 12.86 3.17
C TYR A 194 5.33 14.36 3.24
N SER A 195 4.86 15.03 2.20
CA SER A 195 4.88 16.48 2.08
C SER A 195 3.50 16.99 1.75
N LEU A 196 3.06 18.01 2.50
CA LEU A 196 1.78 18.68 2.33
C LEU A 196 2.05 20.13 1.95
N ARG A 197 1.54 20.54 0.80
CA ARG A 197 1.62 21.90 0.30
C ARG A 197 0.22 22.42 0.02
N THR A 198 -0.17 23.47 0.71
CA THR A 198 -1.44 24.15 0.51
C THR A 198 -1.18 25.61 0.25
N LYS A 199 -1.94 26.18 -0.69
CA LYS A 199 -2.12 27.61 -0.88
C LYS A 199 -3.61 27.85 -1.04
N ASN A 200 -4.19 28.69 -0.20
CA ASN A 200 -5.57 29.13 -0.31
C ASN A 200 -5.61 30.58 -0.82
N ALA A 201 -6.23 30.82 -1.97
CA ALA A 201 -6.33 32.14 -2.59
C ALA A 201 -7.38 33.07 -1.97
N LEU A 202 -8.31 32.53 -1.17
CA LEU A 202 -9.35 33.27 -0.46
C LEU A 202 -8.86 33.75 0.90
N THR A 203 -8.20 32.89 1.67
CA THR A 203 -7.70 33.23 3.02
C THR A 203 -6.25 33.71 3.02
N GLY A 204 -5.49 33.42 1.96
CA GLY A 204 -4.04 33.67 1.90
C GLY A 204 -3.21 32.63 2.65
N ASP A 205 -3.84 31.62 3.25
CA ASP A 205 -3.13 30.60 4.03
C ASP A 205 -2.20 29.77 3.16
N THR A 206 -0.99 29.55 3.68
CA THR A 206 -0.02 28.68 3.04
C THR A 206 0.54 27.66 4.03
N ILE A 207 0.60 26.41 3.59
CA ILE A 207 1.22 25.30 4.31
C ILE A 207 2.27 24.71 3.39
N ASN A 208 3.50 24.52 3.89
CA ASN A 208 4.53 23.77 3.19
C ASN A 208 5.32 23.00 4.25
N LYS A 209 4.93 21.75 4.49
CA LYS A 209 5.53 20.93 5.55
C LYS A 209 5.88 19.56 5.00
N THR A 210 7.04 19.07 5.43
CA THR A 210 7.50 17.70 5.17
C THR A 210 7.67 16.99 6.49
N TYR A 211 7.20 15.75 6.54
CA TYR A 211 7.13 14.94 7.73
C TYR A 211 7.78 13.59 7.47
N ASN A 212 8.41 13.06 8.51
CA ASN A 212 9.00 11.74 8.51
C ASN A 212 8.32 10.92 9.61
N ASN A 213 7.79 9.78 9.22
CA ASN A 213 7.06 8.89 10.09
C ASN A 213 7.51 7.44 9.86
N PHE A 214 7.06 6.55 10.72
CA PHE A 214 7.50 5.16 10.71
C PHE A 214 6.39 4.22 11.16
N SER A 215 6.08 3.26 10.30
CA SER A 215 5.13 2.19 10.56
C SER A 215 5.83 0.84 10.64
N MET A 216 5.26 -0.07 11.43
CA MET A 216 5.72 -1.44 11.59
C MET A 216 4.53 -2.39 11.52
N TYR A 217 4.65 -3.46 10.74
CA TYR A 217 3.58 -4.42 10.54
C TYR A 217 4.06 -5.86 10.60
N ILE A 218 3.13 -6.75 10.90
CA ILE A 218 3.24 -8.19 10.61
C ILE A 218 2.25 -8.51 9.51
N SER A 219 2.65 -9.35 8.57
CA SER A 219 1.79 -9.79 7.48
C SER A 219 1.99 -11.26 7.16
N TYR A 220 0.96 -11.84 6.58
CA TYR A 220 0.94 -13.17 6.00
C TYR A 220 0.50 -13.05 4.54
N GLU A 221 1.25 -13.67 3.66
CA GLU A 221 0.98 -13.76 2.25
C GLU A 221 0.76 -15.21 1.84
N LEU A 222 -0.30 -15.46 1.08
CA LEU A 222 -0.54 -16.72 0.40
C LEU A 222 -0.37 -16.52 -1.11
N GLY A 223 0.44 -17.37 -1.73
CA GLY A 223 0.70 -17.34 -3.15
C GLY A 223 1.03 -18.70 -3.75
N TRP A 224 1.33 -18.69 -5.04
CA TRP A 224 1.77 -19.79 -5.86
C TRP A 224 3.03 -19.41 -6.61
N SER A 225 3.94 -20.35 -6.84
CA SER A 225 5.11 -20.20 -7.68
C SER A 225 5.10 -21.29 -8.74
N ILE A 226 5.30 -20.90 -9.99
CA ILE A 226 5.25 -21.76 -11.17
C ILE A 226 6.61 -21.75 -11.84
N GLU A 227 7.29 -22.90 -11.85
CA GLU A 227 8.54 -23.09 -12.59
C GLU A 227 8.26 -23.07 -14.10
N LEU A 228 8.96 -22.21 -14.85
CA LEU A 228 8.71 -22.01 -16.28
C LEU A 228 9.25 -23.14 -17.17
N PHE A 229 10.28 -23.87 -16.72
CA PHE A 229 10.94 -24.93 -17.50
C PHE A 229 11.25 -26.18 -16.65
N PRO A 230 10.23 -26.87 -16.13
CA PRO A 230 10.41 -27.93 -15.12
C PRO A 230 11.13 -29.18 -15.63
N THR A 231 11.22 -29.38 -16.94
CA THR A 231 11.80 -30.58 -17.57
C THR A 231 13.29 -30.46 -17.87
N ARG A 232 13.90 -29.29 -17.65
CA ARG A 232 15.34 -29.07 -17.91
C ARG A 232 16.02 -28.55 -16.64
N GLU A 233 17.19 -29.10 -16.31
CA GLU A 233 18.03 -28.57 -15.24
C GLU A 233 18.90 -27.43 -15.77
N TRP A 234 18.49 -26.20 -15.48
CA TRP A 234 19.23 -24.99 -15.81
C TRP A 234 20.07 -24.54 -14.60
N PRO A 235 21.24 -23.90 -14.82
CA PRO A 235 22.01 -23.27 -13.73
C PRO A 235 21.19 -22.24 -12.94
N VAL A 236 20.25 -21.57 -13.61
CA VAL A 236 19.28 -20.64 -13.03
C VAL A 236 17.89 -21.11 -13.40
N LYS A 237 17.03 -21.31 -12.40
CA LYS A 237 15.63 -21.72 -12.62
C LYS A 237 14.70 -20.51 -12.48
N PRO A 238 14.00 -20.11 -13.55
CA PRO A 238 13.05 -19.01 -13.50
C PRO A 238 11.64 -19.49 -13.07
N TYR A 239 10.97 -18.65 -12.30
CA TYR A 239 9.63 -18.87 -11.77
C TYR A 239 8.75 -17.65 -12.02
N ILE A 240 7.45 -17.89 -12.20
CA ILE A 240 6.40 -16.88 -12.06
C ILE A 240 5.81 -17.03 -10.66
N ASP A 241 5.83 -15.95 -9.89
CA ASP A 241 5.23 -15.88 -8.57
C ASP A 241 3.88 -15.17 -8.66
N ILE A 242 2.84 -15.78 -8.10
CA ILE A 242 1.48 -15.25 -8.05
C ILE A 242 1.09 -15.18 -6.56
N SER A 243 1.10 -13.99 -6.00
CA SER A 243 0.53 -13.70 -4.69
C SER A 243 -0.97 -13.57 -4.82
N LEU A 244 -1.80 -14.32 -4.11
CA LEU A 244 -3.26 -14.10 -4.15
C LEU A 244 -3.73 -13.08 -3.12
N LEU A 245 -3.10 -13.07 -1.94
CA LEU A 245 -3.60 -12.32 -0.80
C LEU A 245 -2.47 -12.02 0.18
N GLU A 246 -2.43 -10.79 0.69
CA GLU A 246 -1.66 -10.44 1.87
C GLU A 246 -2.58 -9.84 2.93
N ILE A 247 -2.60 -10.44 4.12
CA ILE A 247 -3.30 -9.92 5.30
C ILE A 247 -2.27 -9.63 6.37
N GLY A 248 -2.38 -8.47 7.00
CA GLY A 248 -1.51 -8.10 8.09
C GLY A 248 -2.13 -7.09 9.04
N TYR A 249 -1.32 -6.72 10.02
CA TYR A 249 -1.67 -5.75 11.03
C TYR A 249 -0.47 -4.86 11.34
N TYR A 250 -0.70 -3.55 11.35
CA TYR A 250 0.26 -2.56 11.81
C TYR A 250 0.30 -2.55 13.33
N ILE A 251 1.40 -3.07 13.89
CA ILE A 251 1.68 -2.98 15.33
C ILE A 251 1.90 -1.52 15.73
N LYS A 252 2.55 -0.76 14.85
CA LYS A 252 2.68 0.70 14.91
C LYS A 252 2.26 1.26 13.56
N SER A 253 1.22 2.08 13.54
CA SER A 253 0.72 2.67 12.30
C SER A 253 0.85 4.19 12.38
N SER A 254 1.51 4.82 11.42
CA SER A 254 1.50 6.27 11.27
C SER A 254 0.27 6.78 10.51
N ALA A 255 -0.58 5.88 10.02
CA ALA A 255 -1.76 6.19 9.22
C ALA A 255 -2.68 7.26 9.85
N HIS A 256 -2.91 7.18 11.16
CA HIS A 256 -3.73 8.16 11.87
C HIS A 256 -3.10 9.57 11.87
N ILE A 257 -1.77 9.67 11.97
CA ILE A 257 -1.05 10.96 11.92
C ILE A 257 -1.15 11.54 10.52
N LEU A 258 -0.85 10.74 9.51
CA LEU A 258 -0.95 11.16 8.12
C LEU A 258 -2.39 11.59 7.78
N TYR A 259 -3.40 10.86 8.25
CA TYR A 259 -4.81 11.21 8.03
C TYR A 259 -5.14 12.59 8.61
N ARG A 260 -4.81 12.80 9.88
CA ARG A 260 -5.03 14.09 10.56
C ARG A 260 -4.35 15.23 9.81
N ASP A 261 -3.04 15.09 9.56
CA ASP A 261 -2.26 16.18 8.95
C ASP A 261 -2.75 16.51 7.55
N THR A 262 -3.14 15.49 6.78
CA THR A 262 -3.69 15.65 5.43
C THR A 262 -5.06 16.29 5.46
N ARG A 263 -5.94 15.84 6.36
CA ARG A 263 -7.26 16.42 6.59
C ARG A 263 -7.13 17.91 6.91
N ASP A 264 -6.26 18.27 7.84
CA ASP A 264 -6.09 19.66 8.27
C ASP A 264 -5.54 20.53 7.12
N ALA A 265 -4.60 20.01 6.33
CA ALA A 265 -4.09 20.69 5.14
C ALA A 265 -5.15 20.83 4.02
N PHE A 266 -6.03 19.84 3.87
CA PHE A 266 -7.15 19.87 2.93
C PHE A 266 -8.25 20.85 3.38
N LEU A 267 -8.58 20.90 4.67
CA LEU A 267 -9.54 21.87 5.21
C LEU A 267 -9.01 23.30 5.08
N SER A 268 -7.71 23.52 5.29
CA SER A 268 -7.08 24.81 5.01
C SER A 268 -7.16 25.18 3.52
N PHE A 269 -7.03 24.21 2.62
CA PHE A 269 -7.20 24.43 1.17
C PHE A 269 -8.65 24.81 0.81
N GLY A 270 -9.64 24.16 1.42
CA GLY A 270 -11.06 24.40 1.18
C GLY A 270 -11.65 25.59 1.93
N ALA A 271 -10.91 26.20 2.87
CA ALA A 271 -11.42 27.29 3.71
C ALA A 271 -12.02 28.43 2.86
N GLY A 272 -13.25 28.84 3.19
CA GLY A 272 -14.01 29.84 2.42
C GLY A 272 -14.85 29.28 1.26
N THR A 273 -14.79 27.98 1.00
CA THR A 273 -15.61 27.30 -0.01
C THR A 273 -16.53 26.26 0.63
N ASP A 274 -17.48 25.73 -0.12
CA ASP A 274 -18.35 24.64 0.33
C ASP A 274 -17.58 23.33 0.59
N LEU A 275 -16.29 23.25 0.22
CA LEU A 275 -15.44 22.08 0.46
C LEU A 275 -15.24 21.78 1.96
N VAL A 276 -15.26 22.78 2.83
CA VAL A 276 -15.15 22.54 4.28
C VAL A 276 -16.40 21.92 4.89
N ASP A 277 -17.53 21.94 4.16
CA ASP A 277 -18.78 21.32 4.60
C ASP A 277 -18.83 19.83 4.23
N LEU A 278 -17.82 19.33 3.50
CA LEU A 278 -17.61 17.89 3.35
C LEU A 278 -17.38 17.29 4.74
N GLN A 279 -18.21 16.30 5.10
CA GLN A 279 -18.13 15.59 6.38
C GLN A 279 -16.89 14.69 6.44
N ILE A 280 -15.70 15.29 6.59
CA ILE A 280 -14.44 14.57 6.81
C ILE A 280 -14.25 14.44 8.33
N PRO A 281 -14.57 13.28 8.92
CA PRO A 281 -14.61 13.13 10.37
C PRO A 281 -13.21 13.25 10.97
N SER A 282 -13.06 14.01 12.04
CA SER A 282 -11.87 13.97 12.86
C SER A 282 -11.67 12.58 13.50
N LEU A 283 -10.45 12.28 13.95
CA LEU A 283 -10.15 11.03 14.66
C LEU A 283 -10.92 10.90 16.00
N SER A 284 -11.38 12.01 16.57
CA SER A 284 -12.25 12.03 17.76
C SER A 284 -13.68 11.64 17.43
N GLU A 285 -14.20 12.08 16.27
CA GLU A 285 -15.55 11.78 15.81
C GLU A 285 -15.66 10.34 15.27
N ALA A 286 -14.58 9.81 14.70
CA ALA A 286 -14.52 8.46 14.14
C ALA A 286 -13.36 7.64 14.74
N PRO A 287 -13.42 7.28 16.04
CA PRO A 287 -12.34 6.54 16.71
C PRO A 287 -12.12 5.14 16.11
N TYR A 288 -13.13 4.58 15.43
CA TYR A 288 -13.02 3.30 14.74
C TYR A 288 -12.00 3.31 13.59
N LEU A 289 -11.73 4.49 12.99
CA LEU A 289 -10.73 4.64 11.92
C LEU A 289 -9.35 4.17 12.35
N LYS A 290 -9.00 4.31 13.63
CA LYS A 290 -7.71 3.81 14.18
C LYS A 290 -7.57 2.30 14.02
N TYR A 291 -8.66 1.53 14.10
CA TYR A 291 -8.63 0.08 13.88
C TYR A 291 -8.53 -0.25 12.40
N VAL A 292 -9.25 0.48 11.54
CA VAL A 292 -9.21 0.32 10.08
C VAL A 292 -7.81 0.62 9.55
N PHE A 293 -7.20 1.72 10.01
CA PHE A 293 -5.81 2.11 9.74
C PHE A 293 -4.77 1.11 10.27
N GLY A 294 -5.16 0.22 11.19
CA GLY A 294 -4.32 -0.86 11.69
C GLY A 294 -4.30 -2.08 10.78
N ILE A 295 -5.27 -2.24 9.88
CA ILE A 295 -5.37 -3.41 9.00
C ILE A 295 -4.52 -3.19 7.75
N ARG A 296 -3.70 -4.19 7.42
CA ARG A 296 -2.99 -4.28 6.15
C ARG A 296 -3.67 -5.35 5.30
N PHE A 297 -4.09 -4.99 4.10
CA PHE A 297 -4.82 -5.90 3.24
C PHE A 297 -4.54 -5.58 1.78
N ILE A 298 -4.04 -6.57 1.02
CA ILE A 298 -3.80 -6.47 -0.42
C ILE A 298 -4.74 -7.45 -1.11
N LEU A 299 -5.75 -6.91 -1.83
CA LEU A 299 -6.79 -7.69 -2.51
C LEU A 299 -6.38 -8.11 -3.94
N PHE A 300 -5.44 -7.40 -4.57
CA PHE A 300 -5.07 -7.69 -5.96
C PHE A 300 -4.00 -8.78 -6.03
N PRO A 301 -4.18 -9.79 -6.91
CA PRO A 301 -3.16 -10.79 -7.11
C PRO A 301 -1.91 -10.11 -7.64
N ARG A 302 -0.78 -10.32 -6.96
CA ARG A 302 0.51 -9.75 -7.36
C ARG A 302 1.23 -10.75 -8.24
N ILE A 303 1.74 -10.27 -9.36
CA ILE A 303 2.58 -11.05 -10.24
C ILE A 303 4.02 -10.62 -9.99
N GLY A 304 4.89 -11.60 -9.78
CA GLY A 304 6.31 -11.44 -9.64
C GLY A 304 7.06 -12.48 -10.46
N PHE A 305 8.35 -12.29 -10.56
CA PHE A 305 9.24 -13.24 -11.19
C PHE A 305 10.36 -13.54 -10.21
N SER A 306 10.77 -14.79 -10.15
CA SER A 306 11.93 -15.16 -9.38
C SER A 306 12.91 -16.02 -10.13
N MET A 307 14.16 -15.87 -9.74
CA MET A 307 15.29 -16.62 -10.29
C MET A 307 15.97 -17.33 -9.13
N ARG A 308 16.07 -18.65 -9.23
CA ARG A 308 16.76 -19.48 -8.24
C ARG A 308 18.08 -19.99 -8.80
N PHE A 309 19.14 -19.92 -8.01
CA PHE A 309 20.50 -20.34 -8.36
C PHE A 309 21.24 -20.92 -7.15
#